data_AF-E3L5I6-F1
#
_entry.id   AF-E3L5I6-F1
#
_cell.length_a   1.000
_cell.length_b   1.000
_cell.length_c   1.000
_cell.angle_alpha   90.00
_cell.angle_beta   90.00
_cell.angle_gamma   90.00
#
_symmetry.space_group_name_H-M   'P 1'
#
loop_
_entity.id
_entity.type
_entity.pdbx_description
1 polymer ?
#
loop_
_entity_poly.entity_id
_entity_poly.type
_entity_poly.pdbx_seq_one_letter_code
_entity_poly.pdbx_strand_id
1 'polypeptide(L)'
;MPESFGLTRDALYVHIKLIWNLMEQKTIPGPPDPKTIKEFTSQFSNANEIEKMANNPAGESLIPVKDVVTFKDLQLGRKKVSKGLVNLEEFFVSYTKAILARLGIRMWAPDLEDLLNSLYKEACRQAALKSFLQASVGGAYTYMNINPKYATDLRLLIPAYNHYVHFLQKTGTIERRTRAASSGWMKSLQDIQLKFVLAQNLPKQYQKVISNVNCHSNDKYCLKMRVYIIKTLKFWSPNATKFFRRLDVAILTSDELDGKRVQRCRRVSPSTPHPSLFTKPLKGQPLDFYNAEWFNDLLPQQRMEIANTREVFFDQLTKPYDLTHEIEENANEEETSDEEDDPSFDPDEINLTHSVNKEEEEEQETEGDGDFGDDSMGTSGHLKEEEEDAVSNGDKEELVREAHCNAMLLDEDEEL
;
A
#
# COMPACT_ATOMS: atom_id res chain seq x y z
N MET A 1 -9.53 -28.54 -2.69
CA MET A 1 -8.13 -29.01 -2.79
C MET A 1 -7.81 -29.80 -1.54
N PRO A 2 -6.93 -30.82 -1.59
CA PRO A 2 -6.48 -31.54 -0.39
C PRO A 2 -5.78 -30.59 0.59
N GLU A 3 -6.02 -30.71 1.89
CA GLU A 3 -5.37 -29.88 2.91
C GLU A 3 -3.84 -30.00 2.88
N SER A 4 -3.35 -31.20 2.59
CA SER A 4 -1.91 -31.49 2.45
C SER A 4 -1.23 -30.78 1.26
N PHE A 5 -1.99 -30.12 0.36
CA PHE A 5 -1.45 -29.31 -0.72
C PHE A 5 -1.07 -27.88 -0.28
N GLY A 6 -1.53 -27.42 0.89
CA GLY A 6 -1.35 -26.03 1.36
C GLY A 6 0.10 -25.56 1.33
N LEU A 7 1.03 -26.38 1.84
CA LEU A 7 2.46 -26.05 1.88
C LEU A 7 3.08 -25.94 0.47
N THR A 8 2.72 -26.84 -0.44
CA THR A 8 3.18 -26.79 -1.83
C THR A 8 2.61 -25.59 -2.58
N ARG A 9 1.34 -25.25 -2.34
CA ARG A 9 0.72 -24.03 -2.87
C ARG A 9 1.47 -22.79 -2.41
N ASP A 10 1.76 -22.68 -1.12
CA ASP A 10 2.42 -21.51 -0.56
C ASP A 10 3.88 -21.39 -1.06
N ALA A 11 4.57 -22.52 -1.24
CA ALA A 11 5.87 -22.57 -1.90
C ALA A 11 5.82 -22.11 -3.36
N LEU A 12 4.79 -22.51 -4.12
CA LEU A 12 4.56 -22.01 -5.47
C LEU A 12 4.33 -20.49 -5.48
N TYR A 13 3.59 -19.94 -4.51
CA TYR A 13 3.35 -18.50 -4.43
C TYR A 13 4.63 -17.72 -4.14
N VAL A 14 5.46 -18.24 -3.23
CA VAL A 14 6.79 -17.71 -2.95
C VAL A 14 7.68 -17.77 -4.19
N HIS A 15 7.65 -18.88 -4.93
CA HIS A 15 8.38 -19.03 -6.18
C HIS A 15 7.96 -17.97 -7.22
N ILE A 16 6.66 -17.77 -7.41
CA ILE A 16 6.14 -16.78 -8.35
C ILE A 16 6.57 -15.37 -7.96
N LYS A 17 6.50 -14.99 -6.67
CA LYS A 17 7.02 -13.69 -6.21
C LYS A 17 8.50 -13.53 -6.53
N LEU A 18 9.28 -14.58 -6.33
CA LEU A 18 10.72 -14.56 -6.54
C LEU A 18 11.08 -14.33 -8.01
N ILE A 19 10.47 -15.07 -8.95
CA ILE A 19 10.74 -14.91 -10.39
C ILE A 19 10.17 -13.59 -10.96
N TRP A 20 9.17 -13.02 -10.29
CA TRP A 20 8.58 -11.72 -10.62
C TRP A 20 9.30 -10.54 -9.95
N ASN A 21 10.39 -10.80 -9.21
CA ASN A 21 11.13 -9.80 -8.42
C ASN A 21 10.24 -9.02 -7.40
N LEU A 22 9.14 -9.62 -6.91
CA LEU A 22 8.23 -9.04 -5.93
C LEU A 22 8.67 -9.37 -4.50
N MET A 23 9.82 -8.85 -4.09
CA MET A 23 10.44 -9.15 -2.80
C MET A 23 9.81 -8.36 -1.64
N GLU A 24 9.35 -7.14 -1.90
CA GLU A 24 8.72 -6.28 -0.91
C GLU A 24 7.20 -6.48 -0.88
N GLN A 25 6.59 -6.35 0.30
CA GLN A 25 5.18 -6.69 0.51
C GLN A 25 4.18 -5.76 -0.22
N LYS A 26 4.63 -4.60 -0.74
CA LYS A 26 3.77 -3.56 -1.32
C LYS A 26 4.11 -3.21 -2.77
N THR A 27 5.07 -3.89 -3.39
CA THR A 27 5.43 -3.62 -4.79
C THR A 27 4.25 -3.91 -5.70
N ILE A 28 3.87 -2.92 -6.51
CA ILE A 28 2.86 -3.08 -7.55
C ILE A 28 3.56 -3.70 -8.77
N PRO A 29 3.13 -4.89 -9.24
CA PRO A 29 3.68 -5.46 -10.46
C PRO A 29 3.46 -4.52 -11.65
N GLY A 30 4.53 -4.23 -12.39
CA GLY A 30 4.45 -3.50 -13.65
C GLY A 30 3.88 -4.39 -14.77
N PRO A 31 3.28 -3.79 -15.81
CA PRO A 31 2.90 -4.54 -17.00
C PRO A 31 4.15 -5.07 -17.72
N PRO A 32 4.03 -6.17 -18.50
CA PRO A 32 5.11 -6.62 -19.36
C PRO A 32 5.53 -5.55 -20.36
N ASP A 33 6.81 -5.55 -20.74
CA ASP A 33 7.33 -4.63 -21.76
C ASP A 33 6.63 -4.86 -23.11
N PRO A 34 5.99 -3.84 -23.71
CA PRO A 34 5.30 -3.98 -24.99
C PRO A 34 6.19 -4.53 -26.11
N LYS A 35 7.50 -4.27 -26.08
CA LYS A 35 8.45 -4.81 -27.07
C LYS A 35 8.59 -6.33 -26.91
N THR A 36 8.63 -6.82 -25.67
CA THR A 36 8.70 -8.26 -25.38
C THR A 36 7.44 -8.98 -25.87
N ILE A 37 6.26 -8.39 -25.69
CA ILE A 37 5.00 -8.98 -26.18
C ILE A 37 5.00 -9.03 -27.72
N LYS A 38 5.41 -7.95 -28.40
CA LYS A 38 5.46 -7.90 -29.87
C LYS A 38 6.42 -8.93 -30.47
N GLU A 39 7.62 -9.06 -29.88
CA GLU A 39 8.61 -10.07 -30.30
C GLU A 39 8.11 -11.50 -30.02
N PHE A 40 7.44 -11.72 -28.89
CA PHE A 40 6.88 -13.03 -28.55
C PHE A 40 5.78 -13.47 -29.53
N THR A 41 4.83 -12.57 -29.82
CA THR A 41 3.69 -12.87 -30.70
C THR A 41 4.11 -13.15 -32.14
N SER A 42 5.29 -12.68 -32.58
CA SER A 42 5.83 -13.03 -33.91
C SER A 42 6.52 -14.40 -33.96
N GLN A 43 6.88 -14.97 -32.80
CA GLN A 43 7.62 -16.22 -32.70
C GLN A 43 6.71 -17.45 -32.50
N PHE A 44 5.57 -17.29 -31.84
CA PHE A 44 4.68 -18.40 -31.47
C PHE A 44 3.29 -18.23 -32.08
N SER A 45 2.80 -19.28 -32.74
CA SER A 45 1.43 -19.31 -33.28
C SER A 45 0.48 -20.19 -32.46
N ASN A 46 1.00 -21.09 -31.62
CA ASN A 46 0.18 -21.98 -30.80
C ASN A 46 0.88 -22.42 -29.50
N ALA A 47 0.08 -22.92 -28.55
CA ALA A 47 0.58 -23.37 -27.25
C ALA A 47 1.50 -24.60 -27.31
N ASN A 48 1.36 -25.46 -28.33
CA ASN A 48 2.18 -26.66 -28.47
C ASN A 48 3.63 -26.31 -28.82
N GLU A 49 3.86 -25.26 -29.60
CA GLU A 49 5.20 -24.73 -29.90
C GLU A 49 5.89 -24.24 -28.62
N ILE A 50 5.16 -23.51 -27.77
CA ILE A 50 5.65 -23.02 -26.48
C ILE A 50 6.07 -24.20 -25.60
N GLU A 51 5.21 -25.22 -25.48
CA GLU A 51 5.51 -26.40 -24.67
C GLU A 51 6.75 -27.15 -25.19
N LYS A 52 6.84 -27.38 -26.51
CA LYS A 52 7.99 -28.04 -27.14
C LYS A 52 9.28 -27.25 -26.88
N MET A 53 9.25 -25.94 -27.03
CA MET A 53 10.41 -25.08 -26.82
C MET A 53 10.85 -25.08 -25.34
N ALA A 54 9.89 -24.96 -24.42
CA ALA A 54 10.14 -25.00 -22.98
C ALA A 54 10.66 -26.38 -22.50
N ASN A 55 10.29 -27.46 -23.19
CA ASN A 55 10.72 -28.83 -22.88
C ASN A 55 12.06 -29.22 -23.49
N ASN A 56 12.60 -28.47 -24.45
CA ASN A 56 13.87 -28.81 -25.10
C ASN A 56 15.06 -28.13 -24.40
N PRO A 57 15.79 -28.80 -23.49
CA PRO A 57 16.95 -28.21 -22.81
C PRO A 57 18.13 -27.94 -23.76
N ALA A 58 18.19 -28.62 -24.90
CA ALA A 58 19.18 -28.40 -25.95
C ALA A 58 18.70 -27.42 -27.04
N GLY A 59 17.51 -26.84 -26.87
CA GLY A 59 16.93 -25.92 -27.83
C GLY A 59 17.66 -24.59 -27.87
N GLU A 60 17.77 -24.01 -29.06
CA GLU A 60 18.33 -22.68 -29.24
C GLU A 60 17.48 -21.64 -28.49
N SER A 61 18.15 -20.70 -27.82
CA SER A 61 17.45 -19.65 -27.08
C SER A 61 17.05 -18.52 -28.03
N LEU A 62 15.78 -18.09 -27.97
CA LEU A 62 15.24 -17.01 -28.81
C LEU A 62 15.89 -15.65 -28.49
N ILE A 63 16.37 -15.48 -27.26
CA ILE A 63 17.20 -14.35 -26.85
C ILE A 63 18.44 -14.84 -26.09
N PRO A 64 19.52 -14.05 -26.05
CA PRO A 64 20.66 -14.32 -25.18
C PRO A 64 20.25 -14.36 -23.69
N VAL A 65 20.76 -15.35 -22.93
CA VAL A 65 20.49 -15.48 -21.48
C VAL A 65 20.90 -14.22 -20.69
N LYS A 66 21.94 -13.52 -21.14
CA LYS A 66 22.40 -12.24 -20.54
C LYS A 66 21.37 -11.11 -20.65
N ASP A 67 20.43 -11.21 -21.58
CA ASP A 67 19.37 -10.21 -21.77
C ASP A 67 18.16 -10.48 -20.85
N VAL A 68 18.17 -11.59 -20.10
CA VAL A 68 17.14 -11.91 -19.10
C VAL A 68 17.45 -11.22 -17.78
N VAL A 69 16.56 -10.29 -17.40
CA VAL A 69 16.66 -9.45 -16.21
C VAL A 69 15.88 -9.98 -15.00
N THR A 70 15.19 -11.12 -15.11
CA THR A 70 14.64 -11.82 -13.93
C THR A 70 15.77 -12.16 -12.94
N PHE A 71 15.53 -11.93 -11.64
CA PHE A 71 16.52 -11.97 -10.56
C PHE A 71 17.60 -10.88 -10.60
N LYS A 72 17.35 -9.75 -11.28
CA LYS A 72 18.25 -8.59 -11.20
C LYS A 72 18.47 -8.21 -9.74
N ASP A 73 19.73 -7.96 -9.38
CA ASP A 73 20.18 -7.54 -8.03
C ASP A 73 19.99 -8.57 -6.91
N LEU A 74 19.57 -9.80 -7.23
CA LEU A 74 19.37 -10.87 -6.26
C LEU A 74 20.68 -11.63 -6.00
N GLN A 75 21.21 -11.55 -4.78
CA GLN A 75 22.35 -12.36 -4.38
C GLN A 75 21.95 -13.83 -4.16
N LEU A 76 22.85 -14.76 -4.47
CA LEU A 76 22.67 -16.18 -4.22
C LEU A 76 22.61 -16.52 -2.71
N GLY A 77 22.08 -17.71 -2.40
CA GLY A 77 21.95 -18.23 -1.06
C GLY A 77 20.54 -18.08 -0.47
N ARG A 78 20.46 -18.11 0.86
CA ARG A 78 19.20 -18.12 1.61
C ARG A 78 18.54 -16.73 1.58
N LYS A 79 17.38 -16.59 0.95
CA LYS A 79 16.64 -15.31 0.81
C LYS A 79 15.25 -15.37 1.39
N LYS A 80 14.91 -14.39 2.24
CA LYS A 80 13.54 -14.20 2.72
C LYS A 80 12.69 -13.57 1.61
N VAL A 81 11.58 -14.20 1.26
CA VAL A 81 10.60 -13.74 0.27
C VAL A 81 9.25 -13.69 0.97
N SER A 82 8.78 -12.49 1.34
CA SER A 82 7.61 -12.30 2.20
C SER A 82 7.70 -13.08 3.52
N LYS A 83 6.78 -14.01 3.79
CA LYS A 83 6.80 -14.89 4.98
C LYS A 83 7.66 -16.17 4.78
N GLY A 84 8.12 -16.45 3.56
CA GLY A 84 8.92 -17.64 3.20
C GLY A 84 10.42 -17.34 3.01
N LEU A 85 11.23 -18.37 2.79
CA LEU A 85 12.69 -18.33 2.76
C LEU A 85 13.32 -19.23 1.68
N VAL A 86 13.59 -18.77 0.46
CA VAL A 86 14.08 -19.66 -0.61
C VAL A 86 15.60 -19.83 -0.54
N ASN A 87 16.11 -21.06 -0.74
CA ASN A 87 17.52 -21.27 -1.04
C ASN A 87 17.76 -21.05 -2.54
N LEU A 88 18.33 -19.90 -2.92
CA LEU A 88 18.69 -19.59 -4.30
C LEU A 88 20.07 -20.14 -4.64
N GLU A 89 20.09 -21.35 -5.18
CA GLU A 89 21.29 -21.92 -5.78
C GLU A 89 21.51 -21.38 -7.20
N GLU A 90 22.77 -21.35 -7.64
CA GLU A 90 23.15 -20.87 -8.97
C GLU A 90 22.45 -21.65 -10.09
N PHE A 91 22.29 -22.96 -9.90
CA PHE A 91 21.58 -23.81 -10.85
C PHE A 91 20.12 -23.38 -11.04
N PHE A 92 19.43 -23.01 -9.96
CA PHE A 92 18.04 -22.56 -10.02
C PHE A 92 17.89 -21.26 -10.83
N VAL A 93 18.76 -20.29 -10.54
CA VAL A 93 18.80 -19.01 -11.25
C VAL A 93 19.09 -19.24 -12.73
N SER A 94 20.11 -20.04 -13.03
CA SER A 94 20.55 -20.34 -14.40
C SER A 94 19.48 -21.08 -15.19
N TYR A 95 18.82 -22.07 -14.60
CA TYR A 95 17.76 -22.84 -15.24
C TYR A 95 16.55 -21.97 -15.58
N THR A 96 16.11 -21.14 -14.63
CA THR A 96 14.98 -20.24 -14.85
C THR A 96 15.31 -19.22 -15.94
N LYS A 97 16.49 -18.58 -15.90
CA LYS A 97 16.93 -17.67 -16.96
C LYS A 97 17.02 -18.36 -18.33
N ALA A 98 17.48 -19.60 -18.38
CA ALA A 98 17.54 -20.38 -19.62
C ALA A 98 16.14 -20.72 -20.19
N ILE A 99 15.14 -21.02 -19.35
CA ILE A 99 13.75 -21.18 -19.83
C ILE A 99 13.22 -19.86 -20.41
N LEU A 100 13.40 -18.76 -19.68
CA LEU A 100 12.92 -17.45 -20.12
C LEU A 100 13.58 -17.02 -21.44
N ALA A 101 14.89 -17.26 -21.58
CA ALA A 101 15.63 -17.01 -22.79
C ALA A 101 15.12 -17.83 -23.99
N ARG A 102 14.80 -19.10 -23.77
CA ARG A 102 14.18 -19.97 -24.79
C ARG A 102 12.79 -19.55 -25.19
N LEU A 103 12.06 -18.88 -24.31
CA LEU A 103 10.72 -18.35 -24.60
C LEU A 103 10.75 -16.89 -25.08
N GLY A 104 11.91 -16.26 -25.22
CA GLY A 104 12.01 -14.86 -25.63
C GLY A 104 11.58 -13.86 -24.55
N ILE A 105 11.49 -14.28 -23.29
CA ILE A 105 10.99 -13.47 -22.18
C ILE A 105 12.18 -12.84 -21.44
N ARG A 106 12.34 -11.52 -21.51
CA ARG A 106 13.42 -10.80 -20.79
C ARG A 106 13.16 -10.66 -19.29
N MET A 107 11.92 -10.37 -18.93
CA MET A 107 11.46 -10.29 -17.55
C MET A 107 10.20 -11.13 -17.42
N TRP A 108 10.18 -12.05 -16.45
CA TRP A 108 8.96 -12.77 -16.14
C TRP A 108 7.94 -11.81 -15.51
N ALA A 109 6.93 -11.45 -16.31
CA ALA A 109 5.85 -10.56 -15.92
C ALA A 109 4.59 -10.96 -16.71
N PRO A 110 3.69 -11.79 -16.14
CA PRO A 110 2.45 -12.10 -16.82
C PRO A 110 1.61 -10.84 -16.99
N ASP A 111 0.97 -10.70 -18.14
CA ASP A 111 0.00 -9.64 -18.37
C ASP A 111 -1.25 -9.90 -17.49
N LEU A 112 -1.62 -8.94 -16.64
CA LEU A 112 -2.79 -9.07 -15.77
C LEU A 112 -4.10 -8.62 -16.44
N GLU A 113 -4.01 -7.87 -17.54
CA GLU A 113 -5.17 -7.28 -18.23
C GLU A 113 -5.58 -8.06 -19.49
N ASP A 114 -4.67 -8.84 -20.07
CA ASP A 114 -4.94 -9.63 -21.28
C ASP A 114 -6.00 -10.75 -21.06
N LEU A 115 -6.47 -11.40 -22.14
CA LEU A 115 -7.38 -12.54 -22.10
C LEU A 115 -6.70 -13.79 -21.51
N LEU A 116 -7.44 -14.63 -20.78
CA LEU A 116 -6.89 -15.84 -20.11
C LEU A 116 -6.19 -16.82 -21.06
N ASN A 117 -6.59 -16.85 -22.34
CA ASN A 117 -6.08 -17.79 -23.35
C ASN A 117 -4.94 -17.20 -24.20
N SER A 118 -4.39 -16.06 -23.80
CA SER A 118 -3.25 -15.47 -24.48
C SER A 118 -2.04 -16.41 -24.46
N LEU A 119 -1.38 -16.57 -25.61
CA LEU A 119 -0.18 -17.39 -25.76
C LEU A 119 0.93 -16.92 -24.82
N TYR A 120 1.02 -15.62 -24.55
CA TYR A 120 2.02 -15.06 -23.66
C TYR A 120 1.79 -15.50 -22.20
N LYS A 121 0.53 -15.49 -21.73
CA LYS A 121 0.17 -16.02 -20.40
C LYS A 121 0.49 -17.49 -20.26
N GLU A 122 0.23 -18.27 -21.30
CA GLU A 122 0.58 -19.68 -21.32
C GLU A 122 2.09 -19.88 -21.21
N ALA A 123 2.90 -19.10 -21.94
CA ALA A 123 4.35 -19.13 -21.81
C ALA A 123 4.83 -18.74 -20.40
N CYS A 124 4.25 -17.69 -19.80
CA CYS A 124 4.56 -17.31 -18.41
C CYS A 124 4.23 -18.43 -17.42
N ARG A 125 3.09 -19.09 -17.59
CA ARG A 125 2.66 -20.23 -16.76
C ARG A 125 3.62 -21.42 -16.93
N GLN A 126 3.95 -21.79 -18.15
CA GLN A 126 4.89 -22.88 -18.44
C GLN A 126 6.26 -22.59 -17.82
N ALA A 127 6.77 -21.37 -17.98
CA ALA A 127 8.04 -20.96 -17.39
C ALA A 127 8.02 -21.12 -15.87
N ALA A 128 7.01 -20.56 -15.19
CA ALA A 128 6.89 -20.58 -13.73
C ALA A 128 6.74 -22.00 -13.17
N LEU A 129 5.91 -22.84 -13.80
CA LEU A 129 5.68 -24.20 -13.33
C LEU A 129 6.91 -25.10 -13.52
N LYS A 130 7.63 -24.95 -14.65
CA LYS A 130 8.85 -25.72 -14.90
C LYS A 130 10.00 -25.27 -14.01
N SER A 131 10.19 -23.96 -13.81
CA SER A 131 11.19 -23.47 -12.86
C SER A 131 10.89 -23.88 -11.43
N PHE A 132 9.61 -23.86 -11.01
CA PHE A 132 9.20 -24.33 -9.69
C PHE A 132 9.48 -25.81 -9.48
N LEU A 133 9.12 -26.64 -10.47
CA LEU A 133 9.37 -28.08 -10.42
C LEU A 133 10.86 -28.37 -10.26
N GLN A 134 11.70 -27.74 -11.09
CA GLN A 134 13.15 -27.95 -11.04
C GLN A 134 13.75 -27.47 -9.72
N ALA A 135 13.28 -26.34 -9.19
CA ALA A 135 13.70 -25.81 -7.90
C ALA A 135 13.28 -26.73 -6.74
N SER A 136 12.08 -27.30 -6.81
CA SER A 136 11.55 -28.21 -5.80
C SER A 136 12.35 -29.52 -5.78
N VAL A 137 12.66 -30.08 -6.95
CA VAL A 137 13.54 -31.26 -7.08
C VAL A 137 14.95 -30.97 -6.57
N GLY A 138 15.47 -29.76 -6.84
CA GLY A 138 16.75 -29.29 -6.30
C GLY A 138 16.74 -28.95 -4.81
N GLY A 139 15.61 -29.12 -4.11
CA GLY A 139 15.52 -28.91 -2.66
C GLY A 139 15.42 -27.45 -2.20
N ALA A 140 15.18 -26.49 -3.11
CA ALA A 140 15.11 -25.06 -2.80
C ALA A 140 13.99 -24.70 -1.80
N TYR A 141 12.99 -25.57 -1.66
CA TYR A 141 11.80 -25.40 -0.81
C TYR A 141 11.69 -26.43 0.33
N THR A 142 12.77 -27.17 0.64
CA THR A 142 12.80 -28.19 1.71
C THR A 142 12.34 -27.65 3.06
N TYR A 143 12.74 -26.42 3.41
CA TYR A 143 12.33 -25.75 4.65
C TYR A 143 10.82 -25.49 4.79
N MET A 144 10.06 -25.47 3.68
CA MET A 144 8.59 -25.32 3.72
C MET A 144 7.86 -26.64 3.91
N ASN A 145 8.60 -27.74 4.08
CA ASN A 145 8.05 -29.08 4.24
C ASN A 145 7.06 -29.46 3.11
N ILE A 146 7.40 -29.08 1.87
CA ILE A 146 6.56 -29.39 0.71
C ILE A 146 6.45 -30.90 0.51
N ASN A 147 5.26 -31.37 0.16
CA ASN A 147 5.10 -32.76 -0.23
C ASN A 147 5.62 -32.96 -1.67
N PRO A 148 6.66 -33.78 -1.90
CA PRO A 148 7.23 -33.99 -3.22
C PRO A 148 6.22 -34.50 -4.26
N LYS A 149 5.19 -35.26 -3.82
CA LYS A 149 4.14 -35.76 -4.71
C LYS A 149 3.36 -34.63 -5.38
N TYR A 150 3.12 -33.55 -4.65
CA TYR A 150 2.38 -32.40 -5.17
C TYR A 150 3.25 -31.43 -5.95
N ALA A 151 4.58 -31.44 -5.75
CA ALA A 151 5.50 -30.61 -6.53
C ALA A 151 5.53 -30.97 -8.02
N THR A 152 5.12 -32.20 -8.37
CA THR A 152 4.99 -32.69 -9.75
C THR A 152 3.56 -32.72 -10.28
N ASP A 153 2.56 -32.50 -9.43
CA ASP A 153 1.15 -32.65 -9.81
C ASP A 153 0.62 -31.40 -10.52
N LEU A 154 0.74 -31.38 -11.85
CA LEU A 154 0.22 -30.30 -12.68
C LEU A 154 -1.30 -30.09 -12.52
N ARG A 155 -2.08 -31.11 -12.13
CA ARG A 155 -3.53 -30.94 -11.92
C ARG A 155 -3.83 -30.03 -10.74
N LEU A 156 -2.94 -29.94 -9.77
CA LEU A 156 -3.05 -29.04 -8.61
C LEU A 156 -2.29 -27.73 -8.81
N LEU A 157 -1.10 -27.78 -9.43
CA LEU A 157 -0.26 -26.60 -9.63
C LEU A 157 -0.85 -25.60 -10.63
N ILE A 158 -1.50 -26.07 -11.70
CA ILE A 158 -2.09 -25.18 -12.72
C ILE A 158 -3.23 -24.32 -12.13
N PRO A 159 -4.24 -24.90 -11.45
CA PRO A 159 -5.26 -24.09 -10.77
C PRO A 159 -4.68 -23.17 -9.70
N ALA A 160 -3.68 -23.63 -8.94
CA ALA A 160 -3.03 -22.82 -7.92
C ALA A 160 -2.32 -21.59 -8.50
N TYR A 161 -1.60 -21.77 -9.60
CA TYR A 161 -0.97 -20.68 -10.36
C TYR A 161 -2.02 -19.68 -10.87
N ASN A 162 -3.07 -20.18 -11.54
CA ASN A 162 -4.10 -19.33 -12.13
C ASN A 162 -4.81 -18.49 -11.04
N HIS A 163 -5.15 -19.12 -9.91
CA HIS A 163 -5.71 -18.41 -8.77
C HIS A 163 -4.78 -17.32 -8.23
N TYR A 164 -3.48 -17.61 -8.12
CA TYR A 164 -2.54 -16.63 -7.59
C TYR A 164 -2.30 -15.46 -8.53
N VAL A 165 -1.98 -15.73 -9.79
CA VAL A 165 -1.60 -14.71 -10.76
C VAL A 165 -2.81 -13.94 -11.26
N HIS A 166 -3.85 -14.65 -11.71
CA HIS A 166 -4.98 -14.00 -12.41
C HIS A 166 -6.10 -13.54 -11.49
N PHE A 167 -6.19 -14.08 -10.27
CA PHE A 167 -7.18 -13.62 -9.28
C PHE A 167 -6.51 -12.80 -8.16
N LEU A 168 -5.66 -13.40 -7.33
CA LEU A 168 -5.10 -12.69 -6.16
C LEU A 168 -4.23 -11.49 -6.55
N GLN A 169 -3.33 -11.65 -7.53
CA GLN A 169 -2.46 -10.54 -7.96
C GLN A 169 -3.19 -9.49 -8.78
N LYS A 170 -4.19 -9.87 -9.60
CA LYS A 170 -5.02 -8.90 -10.31
C LYS A 170 -5.81 -8.04 -9.33
N THR A 171 -6.59 -8.65 -8.44
CA THR A 171 -7.39 -7.95 -7.43
C THR A 171 -6.50 -7.12 -6.50
N GLY A 172 -5.40 -7.70 -6.01
CA GLY A 172 -4.45 -6.99 -5.15
C GLY A 172 -3.78 -5.80 -5.85
N THR A 173 -3.52 -5.89 -7.15
CA THR A 173 -2.93 -4.79 -7.94
C THR A 173 -3.93 -3.66 -8.15
N ILE A 174 -5.18 -3.98 -8.49
CA ILE A 174 -6.26 -3.00 -8.59
C ILE A 174 -6.43 -2.27 -7.27
N GLU A 175 -6.48 -3.00 -6.15
CA GLU A 175 -6.58 -2.39 -4.83
C GLU A 175 -5.38 -1.48 -4.50
N ARG A 176 -4.15 -1.94 -4.74
CA ARG A 176 -2.94 -1.14 -4.46
C ARG A 176 -2.89 0.12 -5.33
N ARG A 177 -3.22 0.03 -6.63
CA ARG A 177 -3.32 1.20 -7.53
C ARG A 177 -4.39 2.17 -7.06
N THR A 178 -5.56 1.66 -6.67
CA THR A 178 -6.66 2.49 -6.13
C THR A 178 -6.25 3.21 -4.85
N ARG A 179 -5.55 2.52 -3.93
CA ARG A 179 -5.01 3.13 -2.70
C ARG A 179 -3.94 4.18 -3.03
N ALA A 180 -2.99 3.88 -3.92
CA ALA A 180 -1.95 4.82 -4.33
C ALA A 180 -2.52 6.10 -4.98
N ALA A 181 -3.48 5.94 -5.90
CA ALA A 181 -4.19 7.07 -6.47
C ALA A 181 -4.90 7.89 -5.39
N SER A 182 -5.65 7.24 -4.49
CA SER A 182 -6.34 7.91 -3.38
C SER A 182 -5.37 8.69 -2.49
N SER A 183 -4.21 8.11 -2.15
CA SER A 183 -3.18 8.79 -1.37
C SER A 183 -2.59 10.01 -2.09
N GLY A 184 -2.37 9.92 -3.41
CA GLY A 184 -1.95 11.06 -4.22
C GLY A 184 -2.97 12.20 -4.17
N TRP A 185 -4.25 11.88 -4.35
CA TRP A 185 -5.36 12.85 -4.23
C TRP A 185 -5.45 13.48 -2.83
N MET A 186 -5.36 12.67 -1.77
CA MET A 186 -5.37 13.15 -0.39
C MET A 186 -4.24 14.14 -0.12
N LYS A 187 -3.03 13.85 -0.63
CA LYS A 187 -1.88 14.75 -0.50
C LYS A 187 -2.12 16.08 -1.23
N SER A 188 -2.59 16.04 -2.47
CA SER A 188 -2.91 17.27 -3.21
C SER A 188 -4.00 18.10 -2.52
N LEU A 189 -5.03 17.45 -1.97
CA LEU A 189 -6.07 18.13 -1.19
C LEU A 189 -5.49 18.78 0.06
N GLN A 190 -4.64 18.05 0.78
CA GLN A 190 -3.93 18.52 1.97
C GLN A 190 -3.08 19.75 1.65
N ASP A 191 -2.29 19.72 0.56
CA ASP A 191 -1.45 20.85 0.14
C ASP A 191 -2.29 22.11 -0.14
N ILE A 192 -3.42 21.97 -0.84
CA ILE A 192 -4.33 23.08 -1.14
C ILE A 192 -4.94 23.66 0.14
N GLN A 193 -5.47 22.79 1.00
CA GLN A 193 -6.12 23.21 2.24
C GLN A 193 -5.11 23.84 3.20
N LEU A 194 -3.93 23.25 3.36
CA LEU A 194 -2.87 23.75 4.23
C LEU A 194 -2.38 25.13 3.77
N LYS A 195 -2.17 25.32 2.45
CA LYS A 195 -1.78 26.62 1.88
C LYS A 195 -2.80 27.71 2.22
N PHE A 196 -4.09 27.41 2.08
CA PHE A 196 -5.15 28.37 2.42
C PHE A 196 -5.16 28.68 3.93
N VAL A 197 -5.05 27.67 4.78
CA VAL A 197 -5.12 27.82 6.23
C VAL A 197 -3.96 28.67 6.75
N LEU A 198 -2.77 28.48 6.20
CA LEU A 198 -1.59 29.29 6.50
C LEU A 198 -1.76 30.74 6.02
N ALA A 199 -2.28 30.95 4.80
CA ALA A 199 -2.50 32.29 4.27
C ALA A 199 -3.53 33.09 5.09
N GLN A 200 -4.52 32.42 5.67
CA GLN A 200 -5.55 33.02 6.51
C GLN A 200 -5.19 33.07 8.01
N ASN A 201 -3.98 32.65 8.40
CA ASN A 201 -3.51 32.61 9.79
C ASN A 201 -4.46 31.88 10.77
N LEU A 202 -5.11 30.81 10.32
CA LEU A 202 -6.01 30.03 11.18
C LEU A 202 -5.27 29.44 12.40
N PRO A 203 -5.95 29.23 13.54
CA PRO A 203 -5.33 28.69 14.75
C PRO A 203 -4.48 27.44 14.52
N LYS A 204 -3.33 27.35 15.20
CA LYS A 204 -2.35 26.25 15.07
C LYS A 204 -2.97 24.85 15.24
N GLN A 205 -4.01 24.74 16.06
CA GLN A 205 -4.76 23.51 16.26
C GLN A 205 -5.40 22.98 14.96
N TYR A 206 -5.94 23.84 14.10
CA TYR A 206 -6.51 23.44 12.81
C TYR A 206 -5.41 23.10 11.80
N GLN A 207 -4.31 23.87 11.80
CA GLN A 207 -3.15 23.58 10.96
C GLN A 207 -2.59 22.18 11.25
N LYS A 208 -2.51 21.77 12.52
CA LYS A 208 -2.05 20.44 12.96
C LYS A 208 -2.92 19.29 12.44
N VAL A 209 -4.25 19.47 12.41
CA VAL A 209 -5.15 18.43 11.87
C VAL A 209 -5.04 18.37 10.34
N ILE A 210 -5.00 19.52 9.68
CA ILE A 210 -4.97 19.63 8.21
C ILE A 210 -3.63 19.18 7.63
N SER A 211 -2.53 19.36 8.37
CA SER A 211 -1.20 18.92 7.94
C SER A 211 -1.04 17.40 7.87
N ASN A 212 -1.96 16.63 8.45
CA ASN A 212 -1.94 15.18 8.36
C ASN A 212 -2.73 14.69 7.13
N VAL A 213 -2.03 14.14 6.12
CA VAL A 213 -2.63 13.60 4.88
C VAL A 213 -3.78 12.63 5.16
N ASN A 214 -3.68 11.83 6.22
CA ASN A 214 -4.66 10.80 6.53
C ASN A 214 -5.95 11.38 7.16
N CYS A 215 -5.96 12.66 7.56
CA CYS A 215 -7.17 13.35 8.03
C CYS A 215 -8.10 13.75 6.88
N HIS A 216 -7.63 13.67 5.64
CA HIS A 216 -8.39 14.02 4.44
C HIS A 216 -9.18 12.83 3.92
N SER A 217 -10.37 13.06 3.36
CA SER A 217 -11.17 11.97 2.78
C SER A 217 -10.59 11.48 1.46
N ASN A 218 -10.73 10.18 1.20
CA ASN A 218 -10.43 9.58 -0.09
C ASN A 218 -11.66 9.65 -0.99
N ASP A 219 -11.66 10.63 -1.88
CA ASP A 219 -12.78 10.83 -2.78
C ASP A 219 -12.68 9.91 -4.00
N LYS A 220 -13.83 9.41 -4.45
CA LYS A 220 -13.94 8.68 -5.73
C LYS A 220 -14.65 9.55 -6.74
N TYR A 221 -14.01 9.82 -7.88
CA TYR A 221 -14.68 10.51 -8.98
C TYR A 221 -15.79 9.64 -9.58
N CYS A 222 -16.94 10.24 -9.83
CA CYS A 222 -18.08 9.61 -10.49
C CYS A 222 -18.32 10.29 -11.84
N LEU A 223 -18.01 9.59 -12.94
CA LEU A 223 -18.20 10.10 -14.30
C LEU A 223 -19.66 10.45 -14.61
N LYS A 224 -20.59 9.56 -14.19
CA LYS A 224 -22.04 9.73 -14.44
C LYS A 224 -22.57 11.04 -13.89
N MET A 225 -22.09 11.45 -12.72
CA MET A 225 -22.51 12.68 -12.05
C MET A 225 -21.52 13.84 -12.23
N ARG A 226 -20.33 13.60 -12.79
CA ARG A 226 -19.19 14.52 -12.85
C ARG A 226 -18.87 15.17 -11.49
N VAL A 227 -18.93 14.38 -10.42
CA VAL A 227 -18.63 14.83 -9.05
C VAL A 227 -17.73 13.85 -8.32
N TYR A 228 -17.00 14.35 -7.34
CA TYR A 228 -16.30 13.52 -6.38
C TYR A 228 -17.25 13.07 -5.27
N ILE A 229 -17.36 11.76 -5.07
CA ILE A 229 -18.13 11.17 -3.98
C ILE A 229 -17.19 11.01 -2.80
N ILE A 230 -17.48 11.71 -1.71
CA ILE A 230 -16.72 11.63 -0.46
C ILE A 230 -17.02 10.29 0.18
N LYS A 231 -15.98 9.47 0.40
CA LYS A 231 -16.10 8.24 1.17
C LYS A 231 -16.07 8.54 2.67
N THR A 232 -16.83 7.77 3.41
CA THR A 232 -16.96 7.90 4.86
C THR A 232 -15.85 7.09 5.55
N LEU A 233 -15.04 7.79 6.34
CA LEU A 233 -14.14 7.17 7.31
C LEU A 233 -14.95 6.77 8.55
N LYS A 234 -14.94 5.48 8.91
CA LYS A 234 -15.79 4.94 9.99
C LYS A 234 -15.54 5.61 11.34
N PHE A 235 -14.29 5.98 11.61
CA PHE A 235 -13.88 6.59 12.86
C PHE A 235 -14.15 8.10 12.92
N TRP A 236 -14.65 8.72 11.85
CA TRP A 236 -14.67 10.19 11.73
C TRP A 236 -15.96 10.80 12.27
N SER A 237 -15.85 11.86 13.07
CA SER A 237 -17.01 12.53 13.62
C SER A 237 -17.79 13.31 12.55
N PRO A 238 -19.12 13.44 12.69
CA PRO A 238 -19.91 14.31 11.83
C PRO A 238 -19.44 15.78 11.87
N ASN A 239 -18.88 16.23 12.99
CA ASN A 239 -18.39 17.60 13.14
C ASN A 239 -17.08 17.82 12.36
N ALA A 240 -16.17 16.85 12.36
CA ALA A 240 -14.98 16.89 11.51
C ALA A 240 -15.36 16.94 10.02
N THR A 241 -16.35 16.14 9.59
CA THR A 241 -16.88 16.20 8.22
C THR A 241 -17.44 17.60 7.88
N LYS A 242 -18.18 18.22 8.79
CA LYS A 242 -18.70 19.60 8.60
C LYS A 242 -17.57 20.62 8.48
N PHE A 243 -16.52 20.50 9.30
CA PHE A 243 -15.35 21.38 9.25
C PHE A 243 -14.67 21.37 7.88
N PHE A 244 -14.26 20.19 7.40
CA PHE A 244 -13.56 20.08 6.12
C PHE A 244 -14.43 20.57 4.94
N ARG A 245 -15.75 20.36 5.00
CA ARG A 245 -16.67 20.92 4.01
C ARG A 245 -16.75 22.45 4.06
N ARG A 246 -16.81 23.05 5.25
CA ARG A 246 -16.81 24.52 5.39
C ARG A 246 -15.50 25.11 4.89
N LEU A 247 -14.38 24.45 5.17
CA LEU A 247 -13.07 24.82 4.67
C LEU A 247 -13.05 24.80 3.13
N ASP A 248 -13.48 23.70 2.50
CA ASP A 248 -13.54 23.60 1.04
C ASP A 248 -14.40 24.71 0.42
N VAL A 249 -15.55 25.04 1.02
CA VAL A 249 -16.41 26.15 0.57
C VAL A 249 -15.70 27.49 0.70
N ALA A 250 -15.02 27.75 1.82
CA ALA A 250 -14.27 28.99 2.02
C ALA A 250 -13.14 29.16 0.99
N ILE A 251 -12.42 28.08 0.66
CA ILE A 251 -11.38 28.13 -0.36
C ILE A 251 -11.99 28.43 -1.74
N LEU A 252 -13.13 27.80 -2.08
CA LEU A 252 -13.83 28.09 -3.34
C LEU A 252 -14.24 29.56 -3.44
N THR A 253 -14.84 30.12 -2.38
CA THR A 253 -15.22 31.55 -2.34
C THR A 253 -14.00 32.47 -2.45
N SER A 254 -12.88 32.11 -1.82
CA SER A 254 -11.63 32.89 -1.95
C SER A 254 -11.07 32.86 -3.37
N ASP A 255 -11.07 31.70 -4.03
CA ASP A 255 -10.58 31.58 -5.40
C ASP A 255 -11.46 32.36 -6.40
N GLU A 256 -12.78 32.41 -6.17
CA GLU A 256 -13.71 33.26 -6.93
C GLU A 256 -13.41 34.76 -6.75
N LEU A 257 -13.14 35.20 -5.52
CA LEU A 257 -12.79 36.60 -5.22
C LEU A 257 -11.44 37.01 -5.82
N ASP A 258 -10.48 36.09 -5.87
CA ASP A 258 -9.17 36.30 -6.50
C ASP A 258 -9.24 36.31 -8.05
N GLY A 259 -10.42 36.09 -8.64
CA GLY A 259 -10.61 36.00 -10.08
C GLY A 259 -9.96 34.78 -10.72
N LYS A 260 -9.61 33.76 -9.93
CA LYS A 260 -9.05 32.51 -10.44
C LYS A 260 -10.15 31.71 -11.13
N ARG A 261 -9.78 31.01 -12.21
CA ARG A 261 -10.71 30.09 -12.86
C ARG A 261 -10.97 28.91 -11.93
N VAL A 262 -12.20 28.77 -11.45
CA VAL A 262 -12.60 27.63 -10.59
C VAL A 262 -12.67 26.37 -11.45
N GLN A 263 -11.57 25.61 -11.53
CA GLN A 263 -11.52 24.29 -12.18
C GLN A 263 -11.84 23.14 -11.23
N ARG A 264 -12.20 23.43 -9.97
CA ARG A 264 -12.46 22.38 -8.98
C ARG A 264 -13.80 21.70 -9.22
N CYS A 265 -13.74 20.38 -9.39
CA CYS A 265 -14.93 19.54 -9.45
C CYS A 265 -15.68 19.54 -8.11
N ARG A 266 -17.01 19.58 -8.19
CA ARG A 266 -17.89 19.54 -7.02
C ARG A 266 -17.74 18.22 -6.26
N ARG A 267 -17.68 18.29 -4.93
CA ARG A 267 -17.66 17.13 -4.02
C ARG A 267 -19.03 16.93 -3.37
N VAL A 268 -19.49 15.68 -3.26
CA VAL A 268 -20.84 15.33 -2.79
C VAL A 268 -20.80 14.22 -1.74
N SER A 269 -21.52 14.47 -0.65
CA SER A 269 -21.98 13.50 0.35
C SER A 269 -22.97 12.46 -0.23
N PRO A 270 -22.67 11.17 -0.46
CA PRO A 270 -23.72 10.27 -0.93
C PRO A 270 -24.77 10.05 0.17
N SER A 271 -26.03 9.85 -0.21
CA SER A 271 -27.12 9.57 0.75
C SER A 271 -26.88 8.26 1.52
N THR A 272 -26.22 7.29 0.89
CA THR A 272 -25.73 6.07 1.52
C THR A 272 -24.21 6.17 1.71
N PRO A 273 -23.69 6.09 2.94
CA PRO A 273 -22.26 6.14 3.22
C PRO A 273 -21.48 5.08 2.44
N HIS A 274 -20.44 5.49 1.73
CA HIS A 274 -19.54 4.56 1.06
C HIS A 274 -18.27 4.42 1.90
N PRO A 275 -17.92 3.24 2.41
CA PRO A 275 -16.78 3.09 3.30
C PRO A 275 -15.46 3.40 2.58
N SER A 276 -14.58 4.10 3.29
CA SER A 276 -13.19 4.33 2.86
C SER A 276 -12.38 3.03 2.81
N LEU A 277 -11.43 2.97 1.88
CA LEU A 277 -10.38 1.92 1.84
C LEU A 277 -9.38 2.03 3.01
N PHE A 278 -9.33 3.19 3.68
CA PHE A 278 -8.47 3.44 4.83
C PHE A 278 -9.29 3.19 6.10
N THR A 279 -9.02 2.05 6.75
CA THR A 279 -9.76 1.59 7.93
C THR A 279 -9.02 1.84 9.25
N LYS A 280 -7.70 2.05 9.20
CA LYS A 280 -6.89 2.30 10.40
C LYS A 280 -7.21 3.69 10.96
N PRO A 281 -7.55 3.81 12.25
CA PRO A 281 -7.76 5.10 12.86
C PRO A 281 -6.44 5.85 13.00
N LEU A 282 -6.53 7.16 12.86
CA LEU A 282 -5.42 8.06 13.11
C LEU A 282 -5.09 8.08 14.60
N LYS A 283 -3.81 8.15 14.96
CA LYS A 283 -3.38 8.34 16.36
C LYS A 283 -3.10 9.81 16.64
N GLY A 284 -3.36 10.24 17.88
CA GLY A 284 -3.05 11.58 18.38
C GLY A 284 -3.91 12.71 17.82
N GLN A 285 -5.07 12.41 17.22
CA GLN A 285 -6.03 13.44 16.84
C GLN A 285 -6.89 13.85 18.06
N PRO A 286 -7.53 15.02 18.03
CA PRO A 286 -8.42 15.50 19.10
C PRO A 286 -9.56 14.53 19.38
N LEU A 287 -10.06 14.53 20.60
CA LEU A 287 -11.09 13.57 21.02
C LEU A 287 -12.37 13.65 20.15
N ASP A 288 -12.80 14.87 19.81
CA ASP A 288 -14.00 15.12 19.00
C ASP A 288 -13.78 15.03 17.48
N PHE A 289 -12.55 14.69 17.05
CA PHE A 289 -12.30 14.23 15.69
C PHE A 289 -12.96 12.86 15.45
N TYR A 290 -13.07 12.04 16.49
CA TYR A 290 -13.58 10.67 16.39
C TYR A 290 -15.10 10.62 16.56
N ASN A 291 -15.75 9.70 15.85
CA ASN A 291 -17.16 9.40 16.07
C ASN A 291 -17.33 8.81 17.48
N ALA A 292 -18.27 9.36 18.26
CA ALA A 292 -18.47 8.98 19.65
C ALA A 292 -18.89 7.52 19.83
N GLU A 293 -19.77 6.98 18.97
CA GLU A 293 -20.20 5.58 19.03
C GLU A 293 -19.00 4.67 18.73
N TRP A 294 -18.30 4.92 17.62
CA TRP A 294 -17.12 4.16 17.23
C TRP A 294 -16.01 4.19 18.29
N PHE A 295 -15.73 5.36 18.88
CA PHE A 295 -14.68 5.51 19.88
C PHE A 295 -15.04 4.82 21.21
N ASN A 296 -16.32 4.85 21.59
CA ASN A 296 -16.81 4.21 22.81
C ASN A 296 -16.98 2.70 22.70
N ASP A 297 -16.87 2.12 21.51
CA ASP A 297 -16.82 0.66 21.31
C ASP A 297 -15.39 0.10 21.48
N LEU A 298 -14.35 0.96 21.51
CA LEU A 298 -12.96 0.53 21.68
C LEU A 298 -12.64 0.13 23.12
N LEU A 299 -11.64 -0.74 23.31
CA LEU A 299 -11.10 -1.05 24.64
C LEU A 299 -10.45 0.20 25.26
N PRO A 300 -10.47 0.35 26.60
CA PRO A 300 -9.89 1.53 27.27
C PRO A 300 -8.43 1.81 26.88
N GLN A 301 -7.60 0.77 26.75
CA GLN A 301 -6.21 0.90 26.33
C GLN A 301 -6.09 1.47 24.90
N GLN A 302 -6.95 1.01 23.98
CA GLN A 302 -6.98 1.50 22.61
C GLN A 302 -7.42 2.97 22.54
N ARG A 303 -8.37 3.40 23.38
CA ARG A 303 -8.82 4.80 23.44
C ARG A 303 -7.67 5.75 23.81
N MET A 304 -6.87 5.35 24.80
CA MET A 304 -5.70 6.12 25.27
C MET A 304 -4.59 6.19 24.22
N GLU A 305 -4.42 5.14 23.41
CA GLU A 305 -3.43 5.14 22.32
C GLU A 305 -3.87 5.93 21.08
N ILE A 306 -5.18 6.00 20.83
CA ILE A 306 -5.74 6.55 19.58
C ILE A 306 -5.99 8.04 19.70
N ALA A 307 -6.70 8.50 20.73
CA ALA A 307 -7.13 9.90 20.81
C ALA A 307 -6.28 10.71 21.80
N ASN A 308 -6.06 11.98 21.45
CA ASN A 308 -5.59 12.95 22.43
C ASN A 308 -6.77 13.39 23.30
N THR A 309 -6.88 12.82 24.49
CA THR A 309 -7.97 13.11 25.44
C THR A 309 -7.91 14.52 26.06
N ARG A 310 -6.82 15.27 25.80
CA ARG A 310 -6.63 16.64 26.31
C ARG A 310 -7.09 17.72 25.32
N GLU A 311 -7.38 17.38 24.07
CA GLU A 311 -7.75 18.32 23.01
C GLU A 311 -9.17 18.04 22.47
N VAL A 312 -10.00 19.07 22.34
CA VAL A 312 -11.36 19.06 21.77
C VAL A 312 -11.50 20.31 20.90
N PHE A 313 -11.75 20.16 19.59
CA PHE A 313 -11.76 21.26 18.61
C PHE A 313 -13.09 21.46 17.85
N PHE A 314 -13.71 20.38 17.38
CA PHE A 314 -14.87 20.37 16.50
C PHE A 314 -16.23 20.57 17.20
N ASP A 315 -16.34 20.33 18.52
CA ASP A 315 -17.60 20.51 19.25
C ASP A 315 -18.02 21.99 19.38
N GLN A 316 -17.08 22.92 19.21
CA GLN A 316 -17.35 24.36 19.16
C GLN A 316 -17.97 24.84 17.82
N LEU A 317 -18.03 23.99 16.78
CA LEU A 317 -18.52 24.35 15.43
C LEU A 317 -20.05 24.54 15.30
N THR A 318 -20.79 24.31 16.38
CA THR A 318 -22.23 24.58 16.46
C THR A 318 -22.56 26.08 16.46
N LYS A 319 -21.58 26.95 16.76
CA LYS A 319 -21.67 28.39 16.53
C LYS A 319 -21.10 28.72 15.14
N PRO A 320 -21.71 29.64 14.36
CA PRO A 320 -21.09 30.12 13.13
C PRO A 320 -19.75 30.75 13.50
N TYR A 321 -18.64 30.18 13.03
CA TYR A 321 -17.35 30.84 13.15
C TYR A 321 -17.39 32.08 12.26
N ASP A 322 -17.29 33.23 12.89
CA ASP A 322 -16.64 34.37 12.27
C ASP A 322 -15.15 34.00 12.20
N LEU A 323 -14.60 33.90 11.00
CA LEU A 323 -13.18 33.58 10.76
C LEU A 323 -12.24 34.73 11.18
N THR A 324 -12.77 35.76 11.86
CA THR A 324 -12.04 36.96 12.31
C THR A 324 -11.81 37.03 13.83
N HIS A 325 -12.26 36.07 14.63
CA HIS A 325 -12.05 36.14 16.09
C HIS A 325 -10.64 35.68 16.50
N GLU A 326 -9.83 36.64 16.94
CA GLU A 326 -8.73 36.42 17.89
C GLU A 326 -9.32 35.81 19.17
N ILE A 327 -8.78 34.68 19.61
CA ILE A 327 -9.11 34.12 20.93
C ILE A 327 -8.16 34.78 21.92
N GLU A 328 -8.71 35.36 22.99
CA GLU A 328 -7.94 35.92 24.10
C GLU A 328 -6.88 34.92 24.56
N GLU A 329 -5.61 35.34 24.53
CA GLU A 329 -4.53 34.63 25.19
C GLU A 329 -4.93 34.48 26.67
N ASN A 330 -4.98 33.23 27.15
CA ASN A 330 -5.03 32.97 28.58
C ASN A 330 -3.70 33.45 29.19
N ALA A 331 -3.61 34.75 29.46
CA ALA A 331 -2.74 35.28 30.47
C ALA A 331 -3.29 34.78 31.82
N ASN A 332 -2.59 33.83 32.43
CA ASN A 332 -2.36 33.69 33.87
C ASN A 332 -1.79 32.29 34.16
N GLU A 333 -0.49 32.14 33.97
CA GLU A 333 0.32 31.34 34.89
C GLU A 333 1.27 32.34 35.55
N GLU A 334 0.81 32.95 36.64
CA GLU A 334 1.66 33.73 37.54
C GLU A 334 2.78 32.82 38.07
N GLU A 335 4.01 33.29 37.89
CA GLU A 335 5.16 32.85 38.65
C GLU A 335 4.86 32.98 40.15
N THR A 336 4.90 31.87 40.88
CA THR A 336 5.16 31.90 42.31
C THR A 336 6.45 31.14 42.58
N SER A 337 7.54 31.90 42.64
CA SER A 337 8.76 31.52 43.33
C SER A 337 8.46 31.42 44.82
N ASP A 338 8.75 30.29 45.45
CA ASP A 338 9.09 30.23 46.88
C ASP A 338 10.11 29.10 47.07
N GLU A 339 11.38 29.52 47.16
CA GLU A 339 12.44 28.77 47.80
C GLU A 339 12.22 28.85 49.32
N GLU A 340 12.37 27.74 50.05
CA GLU A 340 13.37 27.56 51.11
C GLU A 340 13.07 26.30 51.96
N ASP A 341 14.16 25.61 52.30
CA ASP A 341 14.42 24.71 53.43
C ASP A 341 13.87 23.26 53.47
N ASP A 342 14.72 22.34 53.00
CA ASP A 342 14.94 20.99 53.55
C ASP A 342 15.92 21.09 54.74
N PRO A 343 15.82 20.29 55.84
CA PRO A 343 16.49 18.99 55.84
C PRO A 343 15.77 17.91 56.71
N SER A 344 15.73 16.66 56.27
CA SER A 344 16.50 15.58 56.92
C SER A 344 16.24 14.16 56.39
N PHE A 345 17.35 13.46 56.14
CA PHE A 345 17.65 12.08 56.57
C PHE A 345 17.19 10.89 55.70
N ASP A 346 17.99 10.69 54.66
CA ASP A 346 18.85 9.51 54.38
C ASP A 346 18.30 8.09 54.12
N PRO A 347 19.05 7.32 53.30
CA PRO A 347 18.57 6.21 52.47
C PRO A 347 19.00 4.85 53.00
N ASP A 348 18.27 3.79 52.64
CA ASP A 348 18.80 2.43 52.72
C ASP A 348 18.93 1.82 51.32
N GLU A 349 20.17 1.58 50.96
CA GLU A 349 20.69 0.92 49.77
C GLU A 349 21.26 -0.44 50.21
N ILE A 350 20.73 -1.59 49.77
CA ILE A 350 21.55 -2.81 49.67
C ILE A 350 21.07 -3.88 48.65
N ASN A 351 21.88 -3.98 47.57
CA ASN A 351 22.49 -5.13 46.89
C ASN A 351 21.76 -6.45 46.52
N LEU A 352 21.73 -6.65 45.20
CA LEU A 352 22.08 -7.83 44.38
C LEU A 352 22.88 -9.00 45.03
N THR A 353 22.40 -10.25 44.89
CA THR A 353 22.96 -11.36 44.04
C THR A 353 22.71 -12.80 44.54
N HIS A 354 22.59 -13.74 43.58
CA HIS A 354 22.77 -15.21 43.63
C HIS A 354 21.64 -16.04 44.30
N SER A 355 21.05 -17.11 43.74
CA SER A 355 21.48 -18.07 42.70
C SER A 355 20.42 -19.16 42.42
N VAL A 356 20.60 -19.92 41.33
CA VAL A 356 20.14 -21.31 41.04
C VAL A 356 18.73 -21.55 40.46
N ASN A 357 18.76 -21.75 39.13
CA ASN A 357 18.08 -22.77 38.31
C ASN A 357 16.96 -23.62 38.94
N LYS A 358 15.80 -23.61 38.27
CA LYS A 358 15.07 -24.83 37.92
C LYS A 358 14.38 -24.69 36.57
N GLU A 359 14.70 -25.63 35.70
CA GLU A 359 14.05 -25.92 34.43
C GLU A 359 12.65 -26.45 34.72
N GLU A 360 11.60 -25.89 34.11
CA GLU A 360 10.37 -26.62 33.81
C GLU A 360 9.91 -26.23 32.40
N GLU A 361 9.73 -27.27 31.59
CA GLU A 361 9.23 -27.24 30.22
C GLU A 361 7.74 -26.87 30.25
N GLU A 362 7.32 -25.88 29.45
CA GLU A 362 5.91 -25.68 29.12
C GLU A 362 5.73 -25.68 27.61
N GLU A 363 4.83 -26.58 27.21
CA GLU A 363 4.39 -26.88 25.86
C GLU A 363 3.73 -25.65 25.23
N GLN A 364 4.26 -25.16 24.10
CA GLN A 364 3.58 -24.14 23.31
C GLN A 364 2.56 -24.80 22.38
N GLU A 365 1.29 -24.69 22.77
CA GLU A 365 0.14 -24.85 21.89
C GLU A 365 0.24 -23.84 20.74
N THR A 366 0.26 -24.34 19.50
CA THR A 366 0.19 -23.51 18.30
C THR A 366 -1.27 -23.15 18.02
N GLU A 367 -1.71 -21.97 18.47
CA GLU A 367 -2.88 -21.33 17.88
C GLU A 367 -2.48 -20.58 16.61
N GLY A 368 -3.09 -20.99 15.50
CA GLY A 368 -2.95 -20.33 14.22
C GLY A 368 -3.76 -19.05 14.21
N ASP A 369 -3.07 -17.92 14.03
CA ASP A 369 -3.73 -16.65 13.76
C ASP A 369 -3.23 -16.02 12.47
N GLY A 370 -4.19 -15.82 11.57
CA GLY A 370 -4.01 -15.18 10.28
C GLY A 370 -4.03 -13.67 10.45
N ASP A 371 -2.91 -13.10 10.92
CA ASP A 371 -2.75 -11.65 11.00
C ASP A 371 -1.77 -11.12 9.93
N PHE A 372 -2.20 -10.06 9.25
CA PHE A 372 -1.44 -9.24 8.32
C PHE A 372 -1.60 -7.76 8.74
N GLY A 373 -1.24 -7.43 9.98
CA GLY A 373 -0.60 -6.16 10.36
C GLY A 373 0.92 -6.36 10.43
N ASP A 374 1.81 -5.39 10.35
CA ASP A 374 1.82 -3.94 10.16
C ASP A 374 3.22 -3.60 9.61
N ASP A 375 3.46 -2.38 9.11
CA ASP A 375 4.76 -1.73 9.33
C ASP A 375 4.66 -0.23 9.02
N SER A 376 5.03 0.50 10.08
CA SER A 376 5.29 1.92 10.23
C SER A 376 6.24 2.46 9.16
N MET A 377 5.89 3.60 8.54
CA MET A 377 6.84 4.40 7.77
C MET A 377 7.33 5.53 8.68
N GLY A 378 8.61 5.43 9.07
CA GLY A 378 9.31 6.40 9.89
C GLY A 378 9.44 7.77 9.21
N THR A 379 9.45 8.78 10.06
CA THR A 379 9.70 10.19 9.76
C THR A 379 11.16 10.49 9.42
N SER A 380 11.33 11.38 8.44
CA SER A 380 12.44 12.33 8.24
C SER A 380 13.74 11.85 7.56
N GLY A 381 14.05 12.50 6.44
CA GLY A 381 15.38 12.71 5.89
C GLY A 381 15.42 14.07 5.21
N HIS A 382 16.00 15.05 5.91
CA HIS A 382 16.21 16.45 5.52
C HIS A 382 17.26 16.54 4.39
N LEU A 383 16.91 17.15 3.26
CA LEU A 383 17.85 17.72 2.31
C LEU A 383 17.39 19.15 1.97
N LYS A 384 18.30 20.11 2.19
CA LYS A 384 18.18 21.50 1.78
C LYS A 384 18.50 21.58 0.29
N GLU A 385 17.62 22.15 -0.51
CA GLU A 385 17.98 22.74 -1.80
C GLU A 385 17.22 24.05 -1.99
N GLU A 386 17.86 24.92 -2.77
CA GLU A 386 17.82 26.37 -2.73
C GLU A 386 16.57 26.96 -3.41
N GLU A 387 16.29 28.19 -2.99
CA GLU A 387 15.21 29.05 -3.44
C GLU A 387 15.55 29.60 -4.85
N GLU A 388 14.79 29.24 -5.87
CA GLU A 388 14.72 30.01 -7.12
C GLU A 388 13.25 30.29 -7.48
N ASP A 389 13.01 31.56 -7.78
CA ASP A 389 11.71 32.19 -7.94
C ASP A 389 10.86 31.63 -9.09
N ALA A 390 9.55 31.64 -8.81
CA ALA A 390 8.47 31.10 -9.60
C ALA A 390 8.24 31.81 -10.95
N VAL A 391 7.89 31.02 -11.98
CA VAL A 391 6.90 31.42 -12.97
C VAL A 391 5.87 30.29 -13.15
N SER A 392 4.60 30.67 -12.99
CA SER A 392 3.38 29.87 -13.07
C SER A 392 3.38 28.80 -14.18
N ASN A 393 3.31 27.53 -13.77
CA ASN A 393 3.05 26.37 -14.66
C ASN A 393 1.90 25.47 -14.15
N GLY A 394 1.16 25.89 -13.13
CA GLY A 394 0.09 25.08 -12.49
C GLY A 394 -0.98 24.61 -13.47
N ASP A 395 -1.40 25.48 -14.38
CA ASP A 395 -2.48 25.19 -15.33
C ASP A 395 -2.11 24.12 -16.36
N LYS A 396 -0.82 23.98 -16.71
CA LYS A 396 -0.36 22.96 -17.66
C LYS A 396 -0.29 21.58 -17.02
N GLU A 397 0.05 21.52 -15.74
CA GLU A 397 0.16 20.26 -15.02
C GLU A 397 -1.22 19.68 -14.69
N GLU A 398 -2.21 20.52 -14.41
CA GLU A 398 -3.61 20.11 -14.20
C GLU A 398 -4.26 19.58 -15.49
N LEU A 399 -4.03 20.23 -16.63
CA LEU A 399 -4.51 19.77 -17.95
C LEU A 399 -3.88 18.43 -18.37
N VAL A 400 -2.60 18.21 -18.06
CA VAL A 400 -1.93 16.91 -18.31
C VAL A 400 -2.48 15.81 -17.40
N ARG A 401 -2.84 16.14 -16.15
CA ARG A 401 -3.46 15.19 -15.20
C ARG A 401 -4.90 14.82 -15.59
N GLU A 402 -5.68 15.75 -16.11
CA GLU A 402 -7.05 15.50 -16.58
C GLU A 402 -7.06 14.71 -17.91
N ALA A 403 -6.16 15.02 -18.84
CA ALA A 403 -5.97 14.24 -20.06
C ALA A 403 -5.55 12.78 -19.75
N HIS A 404 -4.73 12.57 -18.72
CA HIS A 404 -4.36 11.24 -18.26
C HIS A 404 -5.52 10.49 -17.59
N CYS A 405 -6.42 11.19 -16.88
CA CYS A 405 -7.65 10.58 -16.35
C CYS A 405 -8.63 10.19 -17.47
N ASN A 406 -8.76 11.00 -18.51
CA ASN A 406 -9.64 10.70 -19.65
C ASN A 406 -9.08 9.57 -20.54
N ALA A 407 -7.75 9.44 -20.65
CA ALA A 407 -7.11 8.37 -21.42
C ALA A 407 -7.18 6.98 -20.76
N MET A 408 -7.37 6.91 -19.43
CA MET A 408 -7.42 5.64 -18.69
C MET A 408 -8.80 4.96 -18.68
N LEU A 409 -9.82 5.57 -19.31
CA LEU A 409 -11.22 5.15 -19.21
C LEU A 409 -11.91 4.89 -20.55
N LEU A 410 -11.18 4.94 -21.67
CA LEU A 410 -11.76 4.70 -22.99
C LEU A 410 -11.89 3.22 -23.38
N ASP A 411 -11.47 2.28 -22.51
CA ASP A 411 -11.48 0.84 -22.82
C ASP A 411 -12.49 0.02 -21.97
N GLU A 412 -13.28 0.63 -21.07
CA GLU A 412 -14.22 -0.11 -20.20
C GLU A 412 -15.72 0.19 -20.44
N ASP A 413 -16.08 0.92 -21.51
CA ASP A 413 -17.48 1.15 -21.85
C ASP A 413 -17.98 0.15 -22.91
N GLU A 414 -18.08 -1.13 -22.54
CA GLU A 414 -19.06 -2.05 -23.10
C GLU A 414 -19.64 -2.92 -21.97
N GLU A 415 -20.95 -2.77 -21.74
CA GLU A 415 -21.79 -3.42 -20.71
C GLU A 415 -21.84 -2.77 -19.31
N LEU A 416 -22.78 -1.82 -19.14
CA LEU A 416 -23.85 -1.86 -18.12
C LEU A 416 -24.91 -0.77 -18.31
#